data_AF-A0AAW8KU67-F1
#
_entry.id   AF-A0AAW8KU67-F1
#
_cell.length_a   1.000
_cell.length_b   1.000
_cell.length_c   1.000
_cell.angle_alpha   90.00
_cell.angle_beta   90.00
_cell.angle_gamma   90.00
#
_symmetry.space_group_name_H-M   'P 1'
#
loop_
_entity.id
_entity.type
_entity.pdbx_description
1 polymer ?
#
loop_
_entity_poly.entity_id
_entity_poly.type
_entity_poly.pdbx_seq_one_letter_code
_entity_poly.pdbx_strand_id
1 'polypeptide(L)' 'MQQPLVKDFFDENTNTFSYVVADLATLQCAIIDSVLDYDAASATTKTSNA' A
#
# COMPACT_ATOMS: atom_id res chain seq x y z
N MET A 1 0.32 -25.56 7.44
CA MET A 1 -0.03 -24.15 7.72
C MET A 1 -0.25 -23.45 6.40
N GLN A 2 -1.35 -22.71 6.26
CA GLN A 2 -1.59 -21.91 5.05
C GLN A 2 -0.80 -20.62 5.18
N GLN A 3 -0.06 -20.24 4.15
CA GLN A 3 0.69 -18.98 4.12
C GLN A 3 -0.18 -17.89 3.51
N PRO A 4 -0.18 -16.66 4.05
CA PRO A 4 -0.87 -15.56 3.42
C PRO A 4 -0.20 -15.20 2.10
N LEU A 5 -0.98 -14.70 1.15
CA LEU A 5 -0.46 -14.07 -0.05
C LEU A 5 0.04 -12.67 0.32
N VAL A 6 1.30 -12.37 0.04
CA VAL A 6 1.92 -11.06 0.30
C VAL A 6 2.30 -10.43 -1.02
N LYS A 7 1.79 -9.22 -1.28
CA LYS A 7 2.14 -8.41 -2.44
C LYS A 7 2.70 -7.08 -2.00
N ASP A 8 3.88 -6.73 -2.50
CA ASP A 8 4.58 -5.47 -2.28
C ASP A 8 4.29 -4.43 -3.39
N PHE A 9 4.38 -3.16 -3.00
CA PHE A 9 4.31 -1.98 -3.84
C PHE A 9 5.40 -1.01 -3.39
N PHE A 10 6.31 -0.62 -4.28
CA PHE A 10 7.38 0.33 -3.99
C PHE A 10 7.00 1.73 -4.46
N ASP A 11 7.07 2.71 -3.56
CA ASP A 11 6.99 4.13 -3.90
C ASP A 11 8.40 4.73 -3.98
N GLU A 12 8.81 5.11 -5.19
CA GLU A 12 10.13 5.68 -5.45
C GLU A 12 10.32 7.06 -4.79
N ASN A 13 9.23 7.83 -4.62
CA ASN A 13 9.31 9.20 -4.10
C ASN A 13 9.69 9.24 -2.62
N THR A 14 9.16 8.30 -1.84
CA THR A 14 9.39 8.19 -0.38
C THR A 14 10.30 7.03 0.00
N ASN A 15 10.69 6.18 -0.96
CA ASN A 15 11.39 4.90 -0.74
C ASN A 15 10.64 3.97 0.21
N THR A 16 9.31 3.99 0.15
CA THR A 16 8.43 3.19 1.02
C THR A 16 8.01 1.91 0.31
N PHE A 17 8.02 0.78 1.02
CA PHE A 17 7.34 -0.43 0.59
C PHE A 17 6.01 -0.57 1.33
N SER A 18 4.91 -0.48 0.60
CA SER A 18 3.58 -0.83 1.09
C SER A 18 3.27 -2.30 0.78
N TYR A 19 2.37 -2.91 1.56
CA TYR A 19 1.99 -4.31 1.37
C TYR A 19 0.48 -4.53 1.39
N VAL A 20 0.03 -5.46 0.57
CA VAL A 20 -1.26 -6.13 0.73
C VAL A 20 -0.98 -7.56 1.20
N VAL A 21 -1.53 -7.91 2.37
CA VAL A 21 -1.46 -9.25 2.94
C VAL A 21 -2.86 -9.85 2.92
N ALA A 22 -3.05 -10.96 2.21
CA ALA A 22 -4.35 -11.59 2.03
C ALA A 22 -4.37 -13.04 2.53
N ASP A 23 -5.42 -13.40 3.27
CA ASP A 23 -5.80 -14.78 3.51
C ASP A 23 -6.76 -15.25 2.40
N LEU A 24 -6.30 -16.19 1.58
CA LEU A 24 -7.07 -16.69 0.45
C LEU A 24 -8.21 -17.63 0.86
N ALA A 25 -8.23 -18.13 2.10
CA ALA A 25 -9.32 -18.99 2.58
C ALA A 25 -10.55 -18.16 2.99
N THR A 26 -10.34 -17.08 3.74
CA THR A 26 -11.43 -16.20 4.21
C THR A 26 -11.68 -15.01 3.29
N LEU A 27 -10.77 -14.75 2.35
CA LEU A 27 -10.74 -13.56 1.49
C LEU A 27 -10.60 -12.25 2.28
N GLN A 28 -10.13 -12.32 3.52
CA GLN A 28 -9.77 -11.14 4.30
C GLN A 28 -8.38 -10.67 3.91
N CYS A 29 -8.16 -9.35 3.97
CA CYS A 29 -6.85 -8.76 3.74
C CYS A 29 -6.58 -7.58 4.66
N ALA A 30 -5.30 -7.23 4.76
CA ALA A 30 -4.82 -6.03 5.41
C ALA A 30 -3.90 -5.26 4.46
N ILE A 31 -3.99 -3.94 4.51
CA ILE A 31 -3.08 -3.02 3.84
C ILE A 31 -2.13 -2.49 4.91
N ILE A 32 -0.83 -2.57 4.66
CA ILE A 32 0.22 -2.16 5.60
C ILE A 32 1.01 -1.02 4.95
N ASP A 33 1.18 0.06 5.74
CA ASP A 33 1.98 1.24 5.40
C ASP A 33 1.56 1.90 4.07
N SER A 34 0.27 2.27 3.96
CA SER A 34 -0.28 2.88 2.74
C SER A 34 0.28 4.28 2.50
N VAL A 35 0.66 4.57 1.25
CA VAL A 35 1.16 5.89 0.82
C VAL A 35 0.05 6.70 0.14
N LEU A 36 -0.01 8.01 0.47
CA LEU A 36 -0.77 9.02 -0.26
C LEU A 36 0.20 10.07 -0.78
N ASP A 37 0.10 10.41 -2.07
CA ASP A 37 0.96 11.41 -2.70
C ASP A 37 0.76 12.79 -2.05
N TYR A 38 1.86 13.42 -1.62
CA TYR A 38 1.88 14.76 -1.03
C TYR A 38 2.96 15.64 -1.66
N ASP A 39 2.57 16.84 -2.10
CA ASP A 39 3.49 17.89 -2.52
C ASP A 39 3.70 18.91 -1.40
N ALA A 40 4.91 18.95 -0.86
CA ALA A 40 5.28 19.85 0.22
C ALA A 40 5.29 21.34 -0.19
N ALA A 41 5.52 21.67 -1.46
CA ALA A 41 5.60 23.05 -1.92
C ALA A 41 4.23 23.72 -1.97
N SER A 42 3.21 22.99 -2.40
CA SER A 42 1.82 23.46 -2.48
C SER A 42 0.96 23.04 -1.28
N ALA A 43 1.47 22.16 -0.41
CA ALA A 43 0.74 21.52 0.68
C ALA A 43 -0.53 20.78 0.19
N THR A 44 -0.43 20.12 -0.96
CA THR A 44 -1.56 19.41 -1.57
C THR A 44 -1.36 17.90 -1.57
N THR A 45 -2.47 17.16 -1.54
CA THR A 45 -2.50 15.71 -1.72
C THR A 45 -3.09 15.36 -3.07
N LYS A 46 -2.65 14.24 -3.66
CA LYS A 46 -3.18 13.74 -4.93
C LYS A 46 -3.64 12.30 -4.80
N THR A 47 -4.80 12.00 -5.37
CA THR A 47 -5.30 10.62 -5.54
C THR A 47 -5.35 10.33 -7.03
N SER A 48 -4.55 9.37 -7.47
CA SER A 48 -4.45 8.96 -8.88
C SER A 48 -5.29 7.72 -9.21
N ASN A 49 -5.53 6.86 -8.22
CA ASN A 49 -6.29 5.63 -8.33
C ASN A 49 -7.24 5.52 -7.12
N ALA A 50 -8.46 5.02 -7.35
CA ALA A 50 -9.49 4.81 -6.33
C ALA A 50 -10.21 3.48 -6.58
#